data_AF-A0A101GFV0-F1
#
_entry.id   AF-A0A101GFV0-F1
#
_cell.length_a   1.000
_cell.length_b   1.000
_cell.length_c   1.000
_cell.angle_alpha   90.00
_cell.angle_beta   90.00
_cell.angle_gamma   90.00
#
_symmetry.space_group_name_H-M   'P 1'
#
loop_
_entity.id
_entity.type
_entity.pdbx_description
1 polymer ?
#
loop_
_entity_poly.entity_id
_entity_poly.type
_entity_poly.pdbx_seq_one_letter_code
_entity_poly.pdbx_strand_id
1 'polypeptide(L)'
;MEGVQNMNLNNFTVKSQEIIQEAQLLAQEKQHGQIETGHFLVALLEKDEQVTPFLLKKVGANPAFILREGQKLLETYPRVSGGELLLSRESSQMLQRGITIAREMGDEYVAIEHLLLSLVAGNDAVASILKSQGIARKDLEEAIQQMRKGSKVDSITSDENYNALNRYAINLNEMARKGKLDPVIGRDEEIRRVLQILSRRTKNNPILIGEPGVGKTAIVEGLAFRIINGDVPENLKTKQIYSLDMGALIAGAKYKGEFEDRLKAVIKEVTSSEGEIILFIDEIHTLVGAGGGEGAMDAANIMKPALARGELRAIGATTLKEYQKYFEKDKALERRFQTVMIDEPDVDSSISILRGLRERYENHHKVRIKDEAIIAAVELSQRYITDRFLPDKAIDLIDEAAAKLRLEINSLPEELETVERRIRQLEIEREAIKREGDKEKLEQLNHEIANLSEERNVLRAKWQSEKNLIDQIQQKKKEIEDYRIAAEQAEREGNYGRV
;
A
#
# COMPACT_ATOMS: atom_id res chain seq x y z
N MET A 1 -11.47 -45.59 -0.65
CA MET A 1 -12.11 -44.47 0.05
C MET A 1 -11.60 -44.19 1.48
N GLU A 2 -10.60 -44.87 2.06
CA GLU A 2 -10.30 -44.76 3.52
C GLU A 2 -9.07 -43.91 3.91
N GLY A 3 -8.22 -43.45 2.99
CA GLY A 3 -6.93 -42.84 3.36
C GLY A 3 -6.96 -41.34 3.70
N VAL A 4 -7.90 -40.57 3.12
CA VAL A 4 -8.05 -39.12 3.38
C VAL A 4 -9.24 -38.84 4.31
N GLN A 5 -10.20 -39.77 4.43
CA GLN A 5 -11.44 -39.59 5.20
C GLN A 5 -11.29 -39.60 6.73
N ASN A 6 -10.13 -39.99 7.29
CA ASN A 6 -9.94 -40.06 8.75
C ASN A 6 -9.09 -38.94 9.36
N MET A 7 -8.76 -37.90 8.58
CA MET A 7 -8.06 -36.74 9.11
C MET A 7 -9.05 -35.65 9.51
N ASN A 8 -9.17 -35.39 10.82
CA ASN A 8 -10.03 -34.33 11.32
C ASN A 8 -9.42 -32.95 11.01
N LEU A 9 -9.76 -32.39 9.85
CA LEU A 9 -9.31 -31.08 9.39
C LEU A 9 -9.78 -29.93 10.29
N ASN A 10 -10.76 -30.16 11.18
CA ASN A 10 -11.23 -29.14 12.13
C ASN A 10 -10.14 -28.70 13.13
N ASN A 11 -9.05 -29.45 13.26
CA ASN A 11 -7.90 -29.09 14.10
C ASN A 11 -6.91 -28.14 13.39
N PHE A 12 -7.19 -27.70 12.17
CA PHE A 12 -6.33 -26.84 11.36
C PHE A 12 -6.99 -25.47 11.18
N THR A 13 -6.18 -24.42 11.09
CA THR A 13 -6.66 -23.08 10.70
C THR A 13 -7.20 -23.09 9.28
N VAL A 14 -8.01 -22.10 8.90
CA VAL A 14 -8.55 -21.97 7.52
C VAL A 14 -7.41 -22.00 6.51
N LYS A 15 -6.33 -21.26 6.80
CA LYS A 15 -5.16 -21.19 5.94
C LYS A 15 -4.43 -22.52 5.82
N SER A 16 -4.20 -23.23 6.92
CA SER A 16 -3.64 -24.58 6.83
C SER A 16 -4.52 -25.56 6.05
N GLN A 17 -5.86 -25.44 6.15
CA GLN A 17 -6.78 -26.25 5.35
C GLN A 17 -6.67 -25.92 3.85
N GLU A 18 -6.57 -24.63 3.50
CA GLU A 18 -6.32 -24.17 2.13
C GLU A 18 -5.00 -24.75 1.57
N ILE A 19 -3.92 -24.76 2.37
CA ILE A 19 -2.64 -25.36 1.97
C ILE A 19 -2.76 -26.86 1.73
N ILE A 20 -3.48 -27.59 2.59
CA ILE A 20 -3.71 -29.03 2.42
C ILE A 20 -4.49 -29.30 1.14
N GLN A 21 -5.52 -28.50 0.88
CA GLN A 21 -6.32 -28.59 -0.35
C GLN A 21 -5.47 -28.29 -1.59
N GLU A 22 -4.62 -27.27 -1.54
CA GLU A 22 -3.76 -26.92 -2.66
C GLU A 22 -2.71 -28.01 -2.93
N ALA A 23 -2.11 -28.59 -1.90
CA ALA A 23 -1.18 -29.71 -2.06
C ALA A 23 -1.86 -30.91 -2.75
N GLN A 24 -3.14 -31.14 -2.46
CA GLN A 24 -3.95 -32.14 -3.15
C GLN A 24 -4.19 -31.77 -4.62
N LEU A 25 -4.53 -30.51 -4.92
CA LEU A 25 -4.72 -30.03 -6.28
C LEU A 25 -3.43 -30.13 -7.11
N LEU A 26 -2.29 -29.71 -6.57
CA LEU A 26 -0.98 -29.81 -7.22
C LEU A 26 -0.62 -31.26 -7.59
N ALA A 27 -0.89 -32.21 -6.69
CA ALA A 27 -0.67 -33.63 -6.96
C ALA A 27 -1.59 -34.14 -8.09
N GLN A 28 -2.85 -33.67 -8.16
CA GLN A 28 -3.77 -34.01 -9.26
C GLN A 28 -3.33 -33.41 -10.59
N GLU A 29 -2.97 -32.13 -10.62
CA GLU A 29 -2.52 -31.42 -11.83
C GLU A 29 -1.26 -32.05 -12.43
N LYS A 30 -0.32 -32.47 -11.58
CA LYS A 30 0.91 -33.14 -11.99
C LYS A 30 0.74 -34.64 -12.25
N GLN A 31 -0.46 -35.19 -12.03
CA GLN A 31 -0.80 -36.59 -12.17
C GLN A 31 0.07 -37.50 -11.29
N HIS A 32 0.38 -37.08 -10.06
CA HIS A 32 1.12 -37.91 -9.11
C HIS A 32 0.19 -38.88 -8.38
N GLY A 33 0.66 -40.11 -8.15
CA GLY A 33 -0.14 -41.15 -7.49
C GLY A 33 -0.36 -40.93 -5.98
N GLN A 34 0.45 -40.08 -5.35
CA GLN A 34 0.36 -39.76 -3.92
C GLN A 34 0.63 -38.27 -3.67
N ILE A 35 0.02 -37.73 -2.60
CA ILE A 35 0.32 -36.39 -2.08
C ILE A 35 1.57 -36.51 -1.23
N GLU A 36 2.70 -36.18 -1.83
CA GLU A 36 4.02 -36.09 -1.19
C GLU A 36 4.26 -34.75 -0.48
N THR A 37 5.24 -34.72 0.44
CA THR A 37 5.65 -33.52 1.19
C THR A 37 6.10 -32.38 0.28
N GLY A 38 6.60 -32.70 -0.92
CA GLY A 38 6.95 -31.71 -1.94
C GLY A 38 5.75 -30.85 -2.36
N HIS A 39 4.54 -31.42 -2.41
CA HIS A 39 3.33 -30.66 -2.74
C HIS A 39 2.98 -29.67 -1.64
N PHE A 40 3.14 -30.07 -0.37
CA PHE A 40 2.93 -29.17 0.76
C PHE A 40 3.95 -28.03 0.78
N LEU A 41 5.22 -28.31 0.49
CA LEU A 41 6.25 -27.27 0.40
C LEU A 41 5.91 -26.25 -0.69
N VAL A 42 5.55 -26.71 -1.88
CA VAL A 42 5.19 -25.83 -3.01
C VAL A 42 3.89 -25.08 -2.72
N ALA A 43 2.87 -25.74 -2.19
CA ALA A 43 1.62 -25.10 -1.78
C ALA A 43 1.85 -23.99 -0.74
N LEU A 44 2.67 -24.24 0.29
CA LEU A 44 3.06 -23.23 1.27
C LEU A 44 3.74 -22.02 0.61
N LEU A 45 4.67 -22.25 -0.32
CA LEU A 45 5.42 -21.16 -0.95
C LEU A 45 4.62 -20.40 -2.02
N GLU A 46 3.62 -21.02 -2.64
CA GLU A 46 2.80 -20.41 -3.70
C GLU A 46 1.53 -19.75 -3.16
N LYS A 47 0.92 -20.29 -2.10
CA LYS A 47 -0.36 -19.76 -1.57
C LYS A 47 -0.22 -18.92 -0.32
N ASP A 48 0.78 -19.17 0.49
CA ASP A 48 1.01 -18.35 1.66
C ASP A 48 2.00 -17.22 1.33
N GLU A 49 1.45 -16.03 1.17
CA GLU A 49 2.19 -14.82 0.85
C GLU A 49 2.84 -14.18 2.09
N GLN A 50 2.53 -14.67 3.30
CA GLN A 50 2.80 -13.95 4.54
C GLN A 50 3.74 -14.71 5.48
N VAL A 51 3.30 -15.84 6.03
CA VAL A 51 3.99 -16.49 7.15
C VAL A 51 5.27 -17.18 6.68
N THR A 52 5.16 -18.03 5.68
CA THR A 52 6.23 -18.83 5.10
C THR A 52 7.33 -17.96 4.51
N PRO A 53 7.04 -16.95 3.66
CA PRO A 53 8.08 -16.07 3.13
C PRO A 53 8.74 -15.22 4.22
N PHE A 54 7.98 -14.75 5.22
CA PHE A 54 8.52 -13.99 6.35
C PHE A 54 9.50 -14.84 7.17
N LEU A 55 9.07 -16.02 7.60
CA LEU A 55 9.87 -16.92 8.43
C LEU A 55 11.14 -17.37 7.70
N LEU A 56 11.03 -17.73 6.42
CA LEU A 56 12.18 -18.13 5.62
C LEU A 56 13.19 -16.99 5.43
N LYS A 57 12.73 -15.77 5.14
CA LYS A 57 13.61 -14.60 5.04
C LYS A 57 14.27 -14.27 6.40
N LYS A 58 13.52 -14.42 7.49
CA LYS A 58 13.99 -14.13 8.85
C LYS A 58 15.15 -15.06 9.26
N VAL A 59 15.13 -16.32 8.84
CA VAL A 59 16.23 -17.28 9.05
C VAL A 59 17.32 -17.21 7.96
N GLY A 60 17.27 -16.20 7.08
CA GLY A 60 18.28 -15.99 6.04
C GLY A 60 18.15 -16.87 4.80
N ALA A 61 17.05 -17.61 4.65
CA ALA A 61 16.80 -18.45 3.49
C ALA A 61 16.15 -17.66 2.34
N ASN A 62 16.34 -18.13 1.10
CA ASN A 62 15.74 -17.53 -0.10
C ASN A 62 14.47 -18.31 -0.52
N PRO A 63 13.25 -17.78 -0.30
CA PRO A 63 12.01 -18.49 -0.63
C PRO A 63 11.88 -18.83 -2.12
N ALA A 64 12.34 -17.94 -3.02
CA ALA A 64 12.25 -18.16 -4.45
C ALA A 64 13.16 -19.31 -4.92
N PHE A 65 14.32 -19.46 -4.29
CA PHE A 65 15.20 -20.59 -4.54
C PHE A 65 14.58 -21.90 -4.05
N ILE A 66 14.04 -21.91 -2.83
CA ILE A 66 13.38 -23.11 -2.26
C ILE A 66 12.19 -23.53 -3.10
N LEU A 67 11.38 -22.57 -3.57
CA LEU A 67 10.24 -22.85 -4.45
C LEU A 67 10.70 -23.53 -5.74
N ARG A 68 11.76 -23.02 -6.36
CA ARG A 68 12.33 -23.62 -7.57
C ARG A 68 12.83 -25.04 -7.34
N GLU A 69 13.50 -25.31 -6.22
CA GLU A 69 13.96 -26.66 -5.89
C GLU A 69 12.78 -27.59 -5.54
N GLY A 70 11.74 -27.09 -4.87
CA GLY A 70 10.50 -27.81 -4.63
C GLY A 70 9.80 -28.20 -5.94
N GLN A 71 9.67 -27.27 -6.88
CA GLN A 71 9.10 -27.53 -8.20
C GLN A 71 9.92 -28.57 -8.99
N LYS A 72 11.26 -28.51 -8.96
CA LYS A 72 12.12 -29.56 -9.53
C LYS A 72 11.90 -30.91 -8.88
N LEU A 73 11.76 -30.95 -7.55
CA LEU A 73 11.48 -32.19 -6.83
C LEU A 73 10.15 -32.81 -7.29
N LEU A 74 9.11 -31.99 -7.49
CA LEU A 74 7.84 -32.46 -8.03
C LEU A 74 7.99 -33.14 -9.39
N GLU A 75 8.89 -32.67 -10.26
CA GLU A 75 9.13 -33.29 -11.58
C GLU A 75 9.73 -34.70 -11.49
N THR A 76 10.34 -35.06 -10.35
CA THR A 76 10.92 -36.39 -10.13
C THR A 76 9.90 -37.43 -9.68
N TYR A 77 8.70 -37.01 -9.26
CA TYR A 77 7.69 -37.92 -8.76
C TYR A 77 7.03 -38.74 -9.89
N PRO A 78 6.70 -40.03 -9.65
CA PRO A 78 6.07 -40.86 -10.65
C PRO A 78 4.70 -40.33 -11.06
N ARG A 79 4.48 -40.23 -12.37
CA ARG A 79 3.15 -39.92 -12.92
C ARG A 79 2.33 -41.20 -13.04
N VAL A 80 1.11 -41.18 -12.55
CA VAL A 80 0.17 -42.30 -12.53
C VAL A 80 -1.17 -41.85 -13.08
N SER A 81 -1.74 -42.64 -13.99
CA SER A 81 -3.08 -42.40 -14.54
C SER A 81 -4.11 -43.32 -13.88
N GLY A 82 -5.10 -42.74 -13.21
CA GLY A 82 -6.18 -43.49 -12.56
C GLY A 82 -5.78 -44.06 -11.19
N GLY A 83 -6.67 -43.88 -10.20
CA GLY A 83 -6.46 -44.25 -8.80
C GLY A 83 -7.00 -43.17 -7.86
N GLU A 84 -7.35 -43.56 -6.62
CA GLU A 84 -7.64 -42.59 -5.57
C GLU A 84 -6.32 -41.96 -5.10
N LEU A 85 -6.30 -40.62 -5.00
CA LEU A 85 -5.14 -39.89 -4.50
C LEU A 85 -5.05 -40.04 -2.97
N LEU A 86 -3.92 -40.56 -2.49
CA LEU A 86 -3.67 -40.85 -1.08
C LEU A 86 -2.49 -40.01 -0.58
N LEU A 87 -2.45 -39.71 0.72
CA LEU A 87 -1.24 -39.15 1.35
C LEU A 87 -0.12 -40.19 1.32
N SER A 88 1.11 -39.76 1.03
CA SER A 88 2.27 -40.62 1.26
C SER A 88 2.49 -40.83 2.77
N ARG A 89 3.30 -41.82 3.12
CA ARG A 89 3.62 -42.10 4.53
C ARG A 89 4.31 -40.89 5.16
N GLU A 90 5.21 -40.26 4.43
CA GLU A 90 5.98 -39.09 4.82
C GLU A 90 5.07 -37.87 5.02
N SER A 91 4.10 -37.64 4.13
CA SER A 91 3.09 -36.58 4.28
C SER A 91 2.17 -36.81 5.49
N SER A 92 1.74 -38.05 5.70
CA SER A 92 0.92 -38.41 6.87
C SER A 92 1.67 -38.14 8.18
N GLN A 93 2.96 -38.47 8.22
CA GLN A 93 3.83 -38.16 9.36
C GLN A 93 4.07 -36.66 9.52
N MET A 94 4.27 -35.91 8.42
CA MET A 94 4.41 -34.45 8.44
C MET A 94 3.21 -33.78 9.10
N LEU A 95 1.99 -34.18 8.73
CA LEU A 95 0.79 -33.59 9.29
C LEU A 95 0.56 -33.97 10.77
N GLN A 96 0.85 -35.23 11.15
CA GLN A 96 0.81 -35.66 12.56
C GLN A 96 1.86 -34.93 13.42
N ARG A 97 3.06 -34.69 12.87
CA ARG A 97 4.08 -33.85 13.52
C ARG A 97 3.56 -32.43 13.70
N GLY A 98 2.88 -31.85 12.70
CA GLY A 98 2.26 -30.53 12.82
C GLY A 98 1.29 -30.43 14.00
N ILE A 99 0.42 -31.43 14.19
CA ILE A 99 -0.48 -31.52 15.35
C ILE A 99 0.28 -31.60 16.67
N THR A 100 1.38 -32.36 16.70
CA THR A 100 2.21 -32.52 17.90
C THR A 100 2.91 -31.21 18.26
N ILE A 101 3.51 -30.55 17.27
CA ILE A 101 4.20 -29.25 17.43
C ILE A 101 3.21 -28.18 17.92
N ALA A 102 2.01 -28.10 17.35
CA ALA A 102 0.99 -27.14 17.82
C ALA A 102 0.67 -27.34 19.32
N ARG A 103 0.51 -28.59 19.77
CA ARG A 103 0.28 -28.90 21.18
C ARG A 103 1.48 -28.58 22.07
N GLU A 104 2.69 -28.87 21.61
CA GLU A 104 3.94 -28.52 22.32
C GLU A 104 4.09 -27.00 22.49
N MET A 105 3.65 -26.23 21.50
CA MET A 105 3.61 -24.76 21.53
C MET A 105 2.39 -24.19 22.30
N GLY A 106 1.48 -25.07 22.74
CA GLY A 106 0.31 -24.71 23.54
C GLY A 106 -0.82 -24.08 22.74
N ASP A 107 -0.92 -24.40 21.45
CA ASP A 107 -1.93 -23.95 20.50
C ASP A 107 -3.08 -24.96 20.35
N GLU A 108 -4.27 -24.46 20.04
CA GLU A 108 -5.48 -25.28 19.83
C GLU A 108 -5.60 -25.76 18.38
N TYR A 109 -5.14 -24.94 17.43
CA TYR A 109 -5.19 -25.24 15.98
C TYR A 109 -3.80 -25.31 15.35
N VAL A 110 -3.67 -26.16 14.32
CA VAL A 110 -2.47 -26.28 13.50
C VAL A 110 -2.45 -25.18 12.43
N ALA A 111 -1.68 -24.13 12.71
CA ALA A 111 -1.29 -23.06 11.78
C ALA A 111 -0.20 -23.42 10.76
N ILE A 112 0.01 -22.55 9.78
CA ILE A 112 1.00 -22.67 8.69
C ILE A 112 2.41 -22.91 9.22
N GLU A 113 2.82 -22.15 10.24
CA GLU A 113 4.17 -22.25 10.81
C GLU A 113 4.46 -23.63 11.42
N HIS A 114 3.43 -24.33 11.91
CA HIS A 114 3.58 -25.72 12.38
C HIS A 114 3.80 -26.69 11.22
N LEU A 115 3.13 -26.47 10.08
CA LEU A 115 3.34 -27.25 8.87
C LEU A 115 4.75 -27.02 8.30
N LEU A 116 5.23 -25.78 8.32
CA LEU A 116 6.59 -25.46 7.90
C LEU A 116 7.63 -26.11 8.83
N LEU A 117 7.45 -26.02 10.14
CA LEU A 117 8.32 -26.72 11.11
C LEU A 117 8.29 -28.24 10.93
N SER A 118 7.12 -28.82 10.64
CA SER A 118 6.98 -30.27 10.48
C SER A 118 7.65 -30.80 9.21
N LEU A 119 7.77 -29.98 8.15
CA LEU A 119 8.59 -30.25 6.97
C LEU A 119 10.09 -30.21 7.29
N VAL A 120 10.55 -29.18 8.01
CA VAL A 120 11.98 -29.07 8.42
C VAL A 120 12.39 -30.22 9.34
N ALA A 121 11.49 -30.65 10.23
CA ALA A 121 11.69 -31.77 11.14
C ALA A 121 11.66 -33.16 10.46
N GLY A 122 11.38 -33.22 9.16
CA GLY A 122 11.42 -34.44 8.37
C GLY A 122 12.82 -34.98 8.10
N ASN A 123 12.85 -36.15 7.46
CA ASN A 123 14.06 -36.85 7.01
C ASN A 123 14.00 -37.22 5.52
N ASP A 124 13.12 -36.56 4.77
CA ASP A 124 12.89 -36.79 3.35
C ASP A 124 13.63 -35.76 2.46
N ALA A 125 13.39 -35.82 1.15
CA ALA A 125 14.00 -34.91 0.18
C ALA A 125 13.67 -33.44 0.47
N VAL A 126 12.45 -33.14 0.93
CA VAL A 126 12.04 -31.78 1.30
C VAL A 126 12.83 -31.26 2.50
N ALA A 127 12.95 -32.06 3.56
CA ALA A 127 13.76 -31.67 4.72
C ALA A 127 15.23 -31.43 4.32
N SER A 128 15.75 -32.21 3.37
CA SER A 128 17.10 -32.04 2.85
C SER A 128 17.26 -30.72 2.07
N ILE A 129 16.29 -30.35 1.23
CA ILE A 129 16.25 -29.06 0.53
C ILE A 129 16.27 -27.91 1.55
N LEU A 130 15.38 -27.95 2.55
CA LEU A 130 15.27 -26.88 3.55
C LEU A 130 16.56 -26.75 4.38
N LYS A 131 17.13 -27.87 4.87
CA LYS A 131 18.38 -27.87 5.63
C LYS A 131 19.59 -27.41 4.81
N SER A 132 19.62 -27.69 3.50
CA SER A 132 20.69 -27.23 2.61
C SER A 132 20.73 -25.71 2.45
N GLN A 133 19.61 -25.04 2.71
CA GLN A 133 19.50 -23.57 2.71
C GLN A 133 19.80 -22.95 4.08
N GLY A 134 20.36 -23.73 5.02
CA GLY A 134 20.70 -23.25 6.35
C GLY A 134 19.51 -23.16 7.30
N ILE A 135 18.33 -23.70 6.94
CA ILE A 135 17.16 -23.68 7.82
C ILE A 135 17.32 -24.74 8.90
N ALA A 136 17.73 -24.31 10.10
CA ALA A 136 17.71 -25.15 11.29
C ALA A 136 16.35 -25.05 12.00
N ARG A 137 15.89 -26.17 12.56
CA ARG A 137 14.63 -26.22 13.32
C ARG A 137 14.60 -25.18 14.44
N LYS A 138 15.68 -25.08 15.20
CA LYS A 138 15.80 -24.16 16.34
C LYS A 138 15.65 -22.69 15.91
N ASP A 139 16.34 -22.29 14.85
CA ASP A 139 16.29 -20.91 14.35
C ASP A 139 14.89 -20.56 13.83
N LEU A 140 14.21 -21.53 13.22
CA LEU A 140 12.83 -21.38 12.77
C LEU A 140 11.85 -21.28 13.95
N GLU A 141 12.04 -22.08 15.01
CA GLU A 141 11.25 -21.97 16.25
C GLU A 141 11.43 -20.59 16.91
N GLU A 142 12.66 -20.08 16.97
CA GLU A 142 12.94 -18.73 17.48
C GLU A 142 12.30 -17.63 16.60
N ALA A 143 12.36 -17.78 15.27
CA ALA A 143 11.71 -16.86 14.33
C ALA A 143 10.18 -16.86 14.51
N ILE A 144 9.57 -18.02 14.73
CA ILE A 144 8.12 -18.14 15.00
C ILE A 144 7.76 -17.48 16.33
N GLN A 145 8.54 -17.71 17.40
CA GLN A 145 8.32 -17.06 18.69
C GLN A 145 8.39 -15.53 18.56
N GLN A 146 9.35 -15.01 17.80
CA GLN A 146 9.47 -13.57 17.52
C GLN A 146 8.29 -13.02 16.71
N MET A 147 7.84 -13.77 15.69
CA MET A 147 6.69 -13.40 14.87
C MET A 147 5.40 -13.32 15.71
N ARG A 148 5.17 -14.34 16.54
CA ARG A 148 3.95 -14.46 17.35
C ARG A 148 3.93 -13.51 18.55
N LYS A 149 5.09 -13.08 19.05
CA LYS A 149 5.23 -12.26 20.27
C LYS A 149 4.41 -12.81 21.46
N GLY A 150 4.37 -14.13 21.60
CA GLY A 150 3.60 -14.83 22.65
C GLY A 150 2.11 -15.05 22.36
N SER A 151 1.60 -14.66 21.18
CA SER A 151 0.24 -15.00 20.75
C SER A 151 0.11 -16.50 20.47
N LYS A 152 -1.05 -17.07 20.82
CA LYS A 152 -1.42 -18.45 20.56
C LYS A 152 -2.38 -18.55 19.38
N VAL A 153 -2.45 -19.73 18.77
CA VAL A 153 -3.41 -20.08 17.71
C VAL A 153 -4.62 -20.75 18.38
N ASP A 154 -5.52 -19.92 18.91
CA ASP A 154 -6.73 -20.31 19.64
C ASP A 154 -8.02 -20.15 18.82
N SER A 155 -7.90 -19.74 17.55
CA SER A 155 -9.02 -19.65 16.61
C SER A 155 -8.65 -20.15 15.22
N ILE A 156 -9.66 -20.59 14.47
CA ILE A 156 -9.51 -21.09 13.09
C ILE A 156 -8.98 -20.00 12.13
N THR A 157 -9.14 -18.71 12.47
CA THR A 157 -8.68 -17.55 11.68
C THR A 157 -7.46 -16.84 12.29
N SER A 158 -6.81 -17.42 13.30
CA SER A 158 -5.68 -16.79 14.01
C SER A 158 -4.53 -16.39 13.09
N ASP A 159 -4.29 -17.16 12.03
CA ASP A 159 -3.20 -16.90 11.08
C ASP A 159 -3.42 -15.66 10.21
N GLU A 160 -4.68 -15.26 10.00
CA GLU A 160 -5.01 -14.05 9.23
C GLU A 160 -4.71 -12.76 10.00
N ASN A 161 -4.60 -12.86 11.33
CA ASN A 161 -4.36 -11.75 12.24
C ASN A 161 -2.88 -11.47 12.45
N TYR A 162 -1.98 -12.30 11.92
CA TYR A 162 -0.55 -11.98 11.94
C TYR A 162 -0.28 -10.79 11.01
N ASN A 163 0.49 -9.82 11.52
CA ASN A 163 0.89 -8.64 10.75
C ASN A 163 -0.28 -7.76 10.25
N ALA A 164 -1.38 -7.73 11.02
CA ALA A 164 -2.58 -6.95 10.70
C ALA A 164 -2.27 -5.47 10.45
N LEU A 165 -1.31 -4.91 11.20
CA LEU A 165 -0.91 -3.52 11.06
C LEU A 165 -0.37 -3.19 9.67
N ASN A 166 0.46 -4.04 9.07
CA ASN A 166 0.96 -3.78 7.70
C ASN A 166 -0.07 -4.08 6.61
N ARG A 167 -1.16 -4.80 6.92
CA ARG A 167 -2.26 -5.07 5.97
C ARG A 167 -3.30 -3.95 5.95
N TYR A 168 -3.59 -3.40 7.11
CA TYR A 168 -4.70 -2.46 7.32
C TYR A 168 -4.23 -1.06 7.72
N ALA A 169 -2.93 -0.82 7.77
CA ALA A 169 -2.37 0.50 7.99
C ALA A 169 -1.10 0.71 7.16
N ILE A 170 -0.81 1.99 6.89
CA ILE A 170 0.34 2.44 6.09
C ILE A 170 1.38 3.02 7.05
N ASN A 171 2.61 2.51 7.00
CA ASN A 171 3.71 3.08 7.78
C ASN A 171 4.17 4.42 7.17
N LEU A 172 3.78 5.53 7.80
CA LEU A 172 4.11 6.87 7.32
C LEU A 172 5.61 7.16 7.44
N ASN A 173 6.30 6.60 8.44
CA ASN A 173 7.75 6.79 8.55
C ASN A 173 8.48 6.09 7.39
N GLU A 174 8.04 4.91 6.98
CA GLU A 174 8.64 4.22 5.84
C GLU A 174 8.36 4.97 4.53
N MET A 175 7.16 5.52 4.36
CA MET A 175 6.80 6.35 3.21
C MET A 175 7.68 7.60 3.13
N ALA A 176 7.90 8.29 4.24
CA ALA A 176 8.81 9.44 4.29
C ALA A 176 10.28 9.04 4.06
N ARG A 177 10.75 7.90 4.58
CA ARG A 177 12.12 7.40 4.29
C ARG A 177 12.33 7.18 2.80
N LYS A 178 11.31 6.66 2.11
CA LYS A 178 11.32 6.40 0.66
C LYS A 178 11.06 7.66 -0.19
N GLY A 179 10.93 8.84 0.42
CA GLY A 179 10.62 10.08 -0.30
C GLY A 179 9.25 10.09 -0.96
N LYS A 180 8.29 9.30 -0.48
CA LYS A 180 6.95 9.21 -1.08
C LYS A 180 5.97 10.25 -0.57
N LEU A 181 6.13 10.72 0.67
CA LEU A 181 5.26 11.76 1.24
C LEU A 181 5.61 13.14 0.68
N ASP A 182 4.60 13.98 0.49
CA ASP A 182 4.79 15.36 0.05
C ASP A 182 5.47 16.20 1.14
N PRO A 183 6.27 17.20 0.76
CA PRO A 183 6.86 18.11 1.74
C PRO A 183 5.76 18.90 2.44
N VAL A 184 5.93 19.11 3.74
CA VAL A 184 4.96 19.84 4.57
C VAL A 184 5.47 21.24 4.81
N ILE A 185 4.71 22.25 4.39
CA ILE A 185 5.09 23.66 4.44
C ILE A 185 4.16 24.42 5.38
N GLY A 186 4.74 25.25 6.26
CA GLY A 186 3.99 26.21 7.07
C GLY A 186 3.12 25.61 8.19
N ARG A 187 3.39 24.38 8.63
CA ARG A 187 2.64 23.69 9.71
C ARG A 187 3.47 23.37 10.96
N ASP A 188 4.53 24.14 11.20
CA ASP A 188 5.49 23.87 12.28
C ASP A 188 4.89 24.02 13.68
N GLU A 189 3.96 24.97 13.86
CA GLU A 189 3.35 25.20 15.17
C GLU A 189 2.39 24.08 15.55
N GLU A 190 1.60 23.60 14.59
CA GLU A 190 0.66 22.50 14.77
C GLU A 190 1.40 21.18 14.99
N ILE A 191 2.46 20.91 14.22
CA ILE A 191 3.33 19.74 14.45
C ILE A 191 3.97 19.80 15.84
N ARG A 192 4.49 20.97 16.24
CA ARG A 192 5.07 21.16 17.58
C ARG A 192 4.03 20.94 18.68
N ARG A 193 2.79 21.40 18.47
CA ARG A 193 1.67 21.16 19.40
C ARG A 193 1.32 19.68 19.51
N VAL A 194 1.29 18.96 18.39
CA VAL A 194 1.07 17.51 18.37
C VAL A 194 2.18 16.76 19.13
N LEU A 195 3.45 17.11 18.90
CA LEU A 195 4.60 16.57 19.64
C LEU A 195 4.49 16.81 21.16
N GLN A 196 4.08 18.03 21.55
CA GLN A 196 3.86 18.38 22.95
C GLN A 196 2.78 17.49 23.57
N ILE A 197 1.68 17.26 22.87
CA ILE A 197 0.57 16.43 23.36
C ILE A 197 1.00 14.97 23.51
N LEU A 198 1.67 14.40 22.50
CA LEU A 198 2.16 13.01 22.52
C LEU A 198 3.15 12.75 23.67
N SER A 199 3.84 13.79 24.13
CA SER A 199 4.80 13.70 25.25
C SER A 199 4.16 13.83 26.64
N ARG A 200 2.85 14.12 26.72
CA ARG A 200 2.14 14.21 28.02
C ARG A 200 1.93 12.84 28.65
N ARG A 201 1.79 12.83 29.98
CA ARG A 201 1.39 11.64 30.75
C ARG A 201 -0.12 11.34 30.64
N THR A 202 -0.94 12.38 30.51
CA THR A 202 -2.41 12.29 30.40
C THR A 202 -2.89 13.21 29.29
N LYS A 203 -4.03 12.87 28.67
CA LYS A 203 -4.54 13.53 27.45
C LYS A 203 -3.45 13.61 26.38
N ASN A 204 -2.84 12.46 26.11
CA ASN A 204 -1.67 12.32 25.25
C ASN A 204 -2.03 11.86 23.83
N ASN A 205 -3.32 11.82 23.49
CA ASN A 205 -3.80 11.56 22.14
C ASN A 205 -4.26 12.88 21.53
N PRO A 206 -3.55 13.45 20.53
CA PRO A 206 -4.03 14.64 19.85
C PRO A 206 -5.22 14.30 18.94
N ILE A 207 -6.19 15.21 18.85
CA ILE A 207 -7.25 15.18 17.84
C ILE A 207 -7.21 16.48 17.03
N LEU A 208 -6.90 16.34 15.74
CA LEU A 208 -6.84 17.43 14.77
C LEU A 208 -8.27 17.77 14.33
N ILE A 209 -8.70 18.99 14.61
CA ILE A 209 -10.04 19.47 14.30
C ILE A 209 -9.92 20.59 13.28
N GLY A 210 -10.49 20.38 12.10
CA GLY A 210 -10.50 21.35 11.02
C GLY A 210 -11.41 20.88 9.89
N GLU A 211 -11.77 21.79 8.99
CA GLU A 211 -12.61 21.45 7.84
C GLU A 211 -11.86 20.51 6.86
N PRO A 212 -12.55 19.79 5.97
CA PRO A 212 -11.90 18.98 4.95
C PRO A 212 -11.00 19.84 4.04
N GLY A 213 -9.82 19.32 3.68
CA GLY A 213 -8.89 19.99 2.77
C GLY A 213 -7.90 20.96 3.42
N VAL A 214 -8.00 21.28 4.71
CA VAL A 214 -7.06 22.21 5.38
C VAL A 214 -5.66 21.65 5.64
N GLY A 215 -5.43 20.35 5.38
CA GLY A 215 -4.12 19.70 5.57
C GLY A 215 -3.91 18.99 6.91
N LYS A 216 -4.97 18.40 7.51
CA LYS A 216 -4.86 17.59 8.74
C LYS A 216 -3.91 16.41 8.58
N THR A 217 -4.02 15.68 7.47
CA THR A 217 -3.15 14.54 7.14
C THR A 217 -1.70 14.99 6.93
N ALA A 218 -1.49 16.13 6.26
CA ALA A 218 -0.16 16.69 6.04
C ALA A 218 0.58 16.99 7.36
N ILE A 219 -0.11 17.39 8.43
CA ILE A 219 0.52 17.58 9.76
C ILE A 219 1.08 16.26 10.30
N VAL A 220 0.37 15.15 10.09
CA VAL A 220 0.80 13.82 10.56
C VAL A 220 1.94 13.28 9.71
N GLU A 221 1.90 13.50 8.39
CA GLU A 221 3.01 13.20 7.49
C GLU A 221 4.26 14.01 7.84
N GLY A 222 4.10 15.29 8.16
CA GLY A 222 5.18 16.17 8.62
C GLY A 222 5.77 15.73 9.96
N LEU A 223 4.93 15.22 10.85
CA LEU A 223 5.39 14.57 12.08
C LEU A 223 6.25 13.32 11.77
N ALA A 224 5.85 12.49 10.79
CA ALA A 224 6.63 11.33 10.39
C ALA A 224 8.02 11.73 9.85
N PHE A 225 8.10 12.80 9.06
CA PHE A 225 9.38 13.39 8.63
C PHE A 225 10.26 13.80 9.80
N ARG A 226 9.71 14.54 10.78
CA ARG A 226 10.46 14.97 11.95
C ARG A 226 11.02 13.81 12.76
N ILE A 227 10.24 12.75 12.95
CA ILE A 227 10.71 11.54 13.65
C ILE A 227 11.92 10.93 12.93
N ILE A 228 11.86 10.79 11.60
CA ILE A 228 12.96 10.20 10.82
C ILE A 228 14.21 11.06 10.87
N ASN A 229 14.04 12.38 10.84
CA ASN A 229 15.16 13.33 10.92
C ASN A 229 15.71 13.47 12.35
N GLY A 230 15.08 12.83 13.34
CA GLY A 230 15.44 12.97 14.75
C GLY A 230 15.12 14.35 15.34
N ASP A 231 14.38 15.21 14.63
CA ASP A 231 13.88 16.51 15.10
C ASP A 231 12.62 16.34 15.98
N VAL A 232 12.75 15.46 16.98
CA VAL A 232 11.70 15.19 17.96
C VAL A 232 12.33 14.95 19.34
N PRO A 233 11.58 15.15 20.43
CA PRO A 233 11.99 14.75 21.77
C PRO A 233 12.47 13.29 21.83
N GLU A 234 13.44 12.98 22.71
CA GLU A 234 14.04 11.64 22.84
C GLU A 234 13.02 10.51 22.97
N ASN A 235 11.93 10.73 23.72
CA ASN A 235 10.85 9.76 23.92
C ASN A 235 10.02 9.46 22.65
N LEU A 236 10.22 10.22 21.56
CA LEU A 236 9.52 10.06 20.30
C LEU A 236 10.41 9.60 19.14
N LYS A 237 11.75 9.56 19.32
CA LYS A 237 12.70 9.22 18.25
C LYS A 237 12.53 7.80 17.70
N THR A 238 12.17 6.84 18.56
CA THR A 238 11.99 5.43 18.16
C THR A 238 10.60 5.12 17.64
N LYS A 239 9.66 6.06 17.79
CA LYS A 239 8.24 5.82 17.53
C LYS A 239 7.97 5.70 16.04
N GLN A 240 6.95 4.91 15.71
CA GLN A 240 6.46 4.75 14.34
C GLN A 240 5.00 5.19 14.25
N ILE A 241 4.65 5.84 13.16
CA ILE A 241 3.32 6.33 12.85
C ILE A 241 2.74 5.47 11.75
N TYR A 242 1.59 4.89 12.04
CA TYR A 242 0.81 4.09 11.10
C TYR A 242 -0.52 4.77 10.84
N SER A 243 -0.84 5.04 9.58
CA SER A 243 -2.14 5.55 9.15
C SER A 243 -3.09 4.38 8.91
N LEU A 244 -4.19 4.31 9.66
CA LEU A 244 -5.21 3.29 9.47
C LEU A 244 -5.91 3.48 8.10
N ASP A 245 -6.01 2.41 7.33
CA ASP A 245 -6.72 2.39 6.05
C ASP A 245 -8.12 1.78 6.26
N MET A 246 -9.11 2.66 6.32
CA MET A 246 -10.52 2.27 6.46
C MET A 246 -11.02 1.47 5.26
N GLY A 247 -10.54 1.78 4.05
CA GLY A 247 -10.88 1.05 2.83
C GLY A 247 -10.39 -0.40 2.89
N ALA A 248 -9.14 -0.60 3.32
CA ALA A 248 -8.56 -1.94 3.48
C ALA A 248 -9.28 -2.78 4.53
N LEU A 249 -9.75 -2.17 5.63
CA LEU A 249 -10.51 -2.86 6.66
C LEU A 249 -11.88 -3.34 6.16
N ILE A 250 -12.56 -2.52 5.33
CA ILE A 250 -13.90 -2.81 4.79
C ILE A 250 -13.81 -3.73 3.56
N ALA A 251 -12.76 -3.62 2.77
CA ALA A 251 -12.59 -4.38 1.53
C ALA A 251 -12.66 -5.89 1.76
N GLY A 252 -13.56 -6.56 1.02
CA GLY A 252 -13.74 -8.01 1.11
C GLY A 252 -14.37 -8.50 2.41
N ALA A 253 -14.84 -7.61 3.29
CA ALA A 253 -15.62 -8.02 4.46
C ALA A 253 -17.04 -8.38 4.02
N LYS A 254 -17.45 -9.64 4.22
CA LYS A 254 -18.81 -10.10 3.88
C LYS A 254 -19.82 -9.76 4.98
N TYR A 255 -19.32 -9.61 6.21
CA TYR A 255 -20.12 -9.36 7.40
C TYR A 255 -19.46 -8.32 8.32
N LYS A 256 -20.26 -7.60 9.10
CA LYS A 256 -19.80 -6.56 10.05
C LYS A 256 -18.77 -7.08 11.06
N GLY A 257 -18.89 -8.33 11.50
CA GLY A 257 -17.98 -8.95 12.46
C GLY A 257 -16.54 -9.06 11.96
N GLU A 258 -16.34 -9.31 10.66
CA GLU A 258 -15.00 -9.43 10.07
C GLU A 258 -14.22 -8.10 10.15
N PHE A 259 -14.90 -6.97 9.93
CA PHE A 259 -14.29 -5.65 10.11
C PHE A 259 -13.87 -5.43 11.57
N GLU A 260 -14.74 -5.76 12.53
CA GLU A 260 -14.45 -5.59 13.96
C GLU A 260 -13.26 -6.45 14.38
N ASP A 261 -13.15 -7.68 13.86
CA ASP A 261 -12.05 -8.58 14.16
C ASP A 261 -10.73 -8.10 13.55
N ARG A 262 -10.75 -7.58 12.31
CA ARG A 262 -9.57 -6.92 11.70
C ARG A 262 -9.12 -5.70 12.50
N LEU A 263 -10.05 -4.85 12.92
CA LEU A 263 -9.73 -3.66 13.74
C LEU A 263 -9.18 -4.06 15.12
N LYS A 264 -9.76 -5.08 15.75
CA LYS A 264 -9.22 -5.66 17.00
C LYS A 264 -7.80 -6.16 16.80
N ALA A 265 -7.50 -6.84 15.69
CA ALA A 265 -6.16 -7.33 15.39
C ALA A 265 -5.16 -6.17 15.26
N VAL A 266 -5.52 -5.11 14.53
CA VAL A 266 -4.69 -3.88 14.42
C VAL A 266 -4.45 -3.26 15.80
N ILE A 267 -5.51 -3.03 16.59
CA ILE A 267 -5.38 -2.42 17.91
C ILE A 267 -4.52 -3.30 18.84
N LYS A 268 -4.71 -4.62 18.81
CA LYS A 268 -3.90 -5.57 19.59
C LYS A 268 -2.43 -5.48 19.22
N GLU A 269 -2.10 -5.36 17.94
CA GLU A 269 -0.71 -5.22 17.49
C GLU A 269 -0.10 -3.89 17.93
N VAL A 270 -0.87 -2.79 17.86
CA VAL A 270 -0.44 -1.48 18.37
C VAL A 270 -0.24 -1.50 19.88
N THR A 271 -1.17 -2.06 20.66
CA THR A 271 -1.02 -2.11 22.13
C THR A 271 0.11 -3.02 22.56
N SER A 272 0.37 -4.11 21.82
CA SER A 272 1.49 -5.03 22.06
C SER A 272 2.84 -4.43 21.69
N SER A 273 2.88 -3.26 21.02
CA SER A 273 4.11 -2.52 20.74
C SER A 273 4.62 -1.71 21.93
N GLU A 274 3.96 -1.78 23.08
CA GLU A 274 4.32 -1.05 24.31
C GLU A 274 4.48 0.47 24.09
N GLY A 275 3.65 1.00 23.18
CA GLY A 275 3.62 2.42 22.84
C GLY A 275 4.72 2.87 21.89
N GLU A 276 5.45 1.96 21.22
CA GLU A 276 6.34 2.28 20.10
C GLU A 276 5.55 2.73 18.85
N ILE A 277 4.30 2.27 18.71
CA ILE A 277 3.45 2.62 17.57
C ILE A 277 2.42 3.69 17.96
N ILE A 278 2.30 4.69 17.10
CA ILE A 278 1.28 5.75 17.14
C ILE A 278 0.33 5.50 15.98
N LEU A 279 -0.94 5.27 16.28
CA LEU A 279 -1.96 5.02 15.26
C LEU A 279 -2.62 6.34 14.84
N PHE A 280 -2.44 6.73 13.59
CA PHE A 280 -3.21 7.81 12.99
C PHE A 280 -4.52 7.26 12.43
N ILE A 281 -5.63 7.91 12.78
CA ILE A 281 -6.97 7.57 12.31
C ILE A 281 -7.57 8.83 11.70
N ASP A 282 -7.59 8.88 10.38
CA ASP A 282 -8.35 9.90 9.68
C ASP A 282 -9.86 9.63 9.82
N GLU A 283 -10.65 10.69 9.80
CA GLU A 283 -12.09 10.63 10.02
C GLU A 283 -12.49 9.77 11.24
N ILE A 284 -11.79 9.94 12.37
CA ILE A 284 -11.91 9.08 13.57
C ILE A 284 -13.35 8.98 14.11
N HIS A 285 -14.21 9.93 13.79
CA HIS A 285 -15.63 9.90 14.12
C HIS A 285 -16.40 8.76 13.45
N THR A 286 -15.93 8.24 12.31
CA THR A 286 -16.53 7.10 11.61
C THR A 286 -16.53 5.84 12.49
N LEU A 287 -15.51 5.70 13.35
CA LEU A 287 -15.39 4.59 14.31
C LEU A 287 -16.21 4.79 15.60
N VAL A 288 -16.67 6.02 15.87
CA VAL A 288 -17.31 6.39 17.15
C VAL A 288 -18.79 6.71 17.01
N GLY A 289 -19.20 7.21 15.86
CA GLY A 289 -20.45 7.94 15.67
C GLY A 289 -21.48 7.29 14.75
N ALA A 290 -21.15 6.12 14.22
CA ALA A 290 -22.02 5.38 13.33
C ALA A 290 -22.97 4.50 14.18
N GLY A 291 -23.92 5.10 14.91
CA GLY A 291 -24.87 4.36 15.76
C GLY A 291 -26.35 4.57 15.45
N GLY A 292 -26.68 5.35 14.41
CA GLY A 292 -28.06 5.80 14.14
C GLY A 292 -28.76 5.17 12.93
N GLY A 293 -28.09 4.33 12.15
CA GLY A 293 -28.66 3.66 10.98
C GLY A 293 -28.14 2.23 10.86
N GLU A 294 -28.88 1.36 10.17
CA GLU A 294 -28.64 -0.09 10.07
C GLU A 294 -27.25 -0.52 9.56
N GLY A 295 -26.39 0.40 9.10
CA GLY A 295 -25.04 0.11 8.58
C GLY A 295 -23.88 0.61 9.44
N ALA A 296 -24.16 1.09 10.64
CA ALA A 296 -23.25 1.98 11.34
C ALA A 296 -22.39 1.18 12.37
N MET A 297 -21.06 1.29 12.28
CA MET A 297 -20.06 0.47 13.03
C MET A 297 -19.68 1.09 14.37
N ASP A 298 -19.98 0.43 15.49
CA ASP A 298 -19.62 0.90 16.84
C ASP A 298 -18.25 0.34 17.28
N ALA A 299 -17.22 0.77 16.56
CA ALA A 299 -15.83 0.42 16.86
C ALA A 299 -15.27 1.14 18.11
N ALA A 300 -15.99 2.12 18.66
CA ALA A 300 -15.58 2.83 19.87
C ALA A 300 -15.41 1.89 21.05
N ASN A 301 -16.25 0.85 21.16
CA ASN A 301 -16.16 -0.14 22.24
C ASN A 301 -14.85 -0.95 22.18
N ILE A 302 -14.24 -1.06 21.00
CA ILE A 302 -12.97 -1.76 20.80
C ILE A 302 -11.79 -0.86 21.24
N MET A 303 -11.84 0.44 20.91
CA MET A 303 -10.74 1.36 21.21
C MET A 303 -10.76 1.92 22.64
N LYS A 304 -11.94 2.16 23.21
CA LYS A 304 -12.12 2.79 24.53
C LYS A 304 -11.31 2.11 25.64
N PRO A 305 -11.30 0.76 25.78
CA PRO A 305 -10.52 0.09 26.82
C PRO A 305 -9.00 0.35 26.69
N ALA A 306 -8.46 0.27 25.46
CA ALA A 306 -7.04 0.47 25.20
C ALA A 306 -6.61 1.93 25.43
N LEU A 307 -7.44 2.89 25.01
CA LEU A 307 -7.25 4.32 25.32
C LEU A 307 -7.36 4.61 26.82
N ALA A 308 -8.27 3.93 27.52
CA ALA A 308 -8.48 4.10 28.95
C ALA A 308 -7.30 3.61 29.79
N ARG A 309 -6.67 2.51 29.39
CA ARG A 309 -5.45 1.98 30.01
C ARG A 309 -4.19 2.74 29.60
N GLY A 310 -4.25 3.55 28.55
CA GLY A 310 -3.10 4.29 28.02
C GLY A 310 -2.14 3.41 27.20
N GLU A 311 -2.60 2.23 26.79
CA GLU A 311 -1.86 1.27 25.97
C GLU A 311 -1.89 1.67 24.49
N LEU A 312 -2.96 2.34 24.04
CA LEU A 312 -3.11 2.84 22.69
C LEU A 312 -2.74 4.32 22.63
N ARG A 313 -1.72 4.65 21.84
CA ARG A 313 -1.41 6.03 21.42
C ARG A 313 -2.00 6.27 20.03
N ALA A 314 -2.80 7.32 19.91
CA ALA A 314 -3.45 7.64 18.65
C ALA A 314 -3.43 9.14 18.34
N ILE A 315 -3.43 9.46 17.05
CA ILE A 315 -3.70 10.78 16.51
C ILE A 315 -5.02 10.66 15.74
N GLY A 316 -6.04 11.43 16.13
CA GLY A 316 -7.31 11.46 15.40
C GLY A 316 -7.41 12.68 14.49
N ALA A 317 -8.14 12.60 13.39
CA ALA A 317 -8.56 13.77 12.62
C ALA A 317 -10.08 13.74 12.37
N THR A 318 -10.75 14.89 12.46
CA THR A 318 -12.21 15.01 12.26
C THR A 318 -12.60 16.47 11.98
N THR A 319 -13.86 16.74 11.63
CA THR A 319 -14.41 18.10 11.55
C THR A 319 -14.92 18.59 12.90
N LEU A 320 -15.09 19.90 13.05
CA LEU A 320 -15.63 20.48 14.29
C LEU A 320 -17.04 19.94 14.61
N LYS A 321 -17.88 19.82 13.59
CA LYS A 321 -19.27 19.33 13.73
C LYS A 321 -19.31 17.89 14.25
N GLU A 322 -18.47 17.02 13.72
CA GLU A 322 -18.36 15.63 14.16
C GLU A 322 -17.78 15.51 15.57
N TYR A 323 -16.75 16.31 15.89
CA TYR A 323 -16.17 16.35 17.22
C TYR A 323 -17.24 16.69 18.28
N GLN A 324 -18.01 17.76 18.07
CA GLN A 324 -19.09 18.16 18.97
C GLN A 324 -20.19 17.09 19.08
N LYS A 325 -20.48 16.39 17.98
CA LYS A 325 -21.52 15.36 17.94
C LYS A 325 -21.11 14.08 18.66
N TYR A 326 -19.86 13.64 18.50
CA TYR A 326 -19.43 12.28 18.86
C TYR A 326 -18.37 12.20 19.96
N PHE A 327 -17.47 13.19 20.06
CA PHE A 327 -16.38 13.18 21.04
C PHE A 327 -16.68 14.03 22.27
N GLU A 328 -17.20 15.25 22.08
CA GLU A 328 -17.48 16.17 23.19
C GLU A 328 -18.57 15.64 24.13
N LYS A 329 -19.52 14.87 23.60
CA LYS A 329 -20.57 14.22 24.40
C LYS A 329 -20.08 12.99 25.16
N ASP A 330 -19.00 12.35 24.72
CA ASP A 330 -18.45 11.14 25.34
C ASP A 330 -17.32 11.46 26.31
N LYS A 331 -17.66 11.52 27.62
CA LYS A 331 -16.71 11.81 28.70
C LYS A 331 -15.53 10.83 28.78
N ALA A 332 -15.62 9.62 28.24
CA ALA A 332 -14.50 8.68 28.24
C ALA A 332 -13.46 9.08 27.19
N LEU A 333 -13.90 9.44 25.99
CA LEU A 333 -13.02 9.86 24.89
C LEU A 333 -12.46 11.26 25.12
N GLU A 334 -13.29 12.20 25.56
CA GLU A 334 -12.90 13.59 25.88
C GLU A 334 -11.74 13.66 26.91
N ARG A 335 -11.66 12.69 27.82
CA ARG A 335 -10.60 12.59 28.82
C ARG A 335 -9.29 12.01 28.29
N ARG A 336 -9.28 11.41 27.10
CA ARG A 336 -8.11 10.78 26.48
C ARG A 336 -7.54 11.61 25.34
N PHE A 337 -8.37 12.40 24.67
CA PHE A 337 -7.96 13.27 23.59
C PHE A 337 -7.69 14.71 24.04
N GLN A 338 -6.80 15.38 23.31
CA GLN A 338 -6.53 16.81 23.41
C GLN A 338 -6.72 17.45 22.04
N THR A 339 -7.56 18.48 21.98
CA THR A 339 -7.87 19.18 20.74
C THR A 339 -6.68 20.00 20.22
N VAL A 340 -6.54 20.00 18.90
CA VAL A 340 -5.65 20.86 18.12
C VAL A 340 -6.50 21.42 16.97
N MET A 341 -6.80 22.72 17.02
CA MET A 341 -7.56 23.38 15.96
C MET A 341 -6.63 23.63 14.77
N ILE A 342 -7.06 23.22 13.58
CA ILE A 342 -6.36 23.40 12.32
C ILE A 342 -7.20 24.34 11.46
N ASP A 343 -6.71 25.57 11.36
CA ASP A 343 -7.37 26.59 10.58
C ASP A 343 -6.96 26.52 9.10
N GLU A 344 -7.85 27.00 8.23
CA GLU A 344 -7.56 27.23 6.83
C GLU A 344 -6.38 28.22 6.73
N PRO A 345 -5.33 27.91 5.95
CA PRO A 345 -4.22 28.83 5.76
C PRO A 345 -4.67 30.08 5.02
N ASP A 346 -4.03 31.21 5.30
CA ASP A 346 -4.24 32.43 4.54
C ASP A 346 -3.69 32.31 3.10
N VAL A 347 -3.95 33.34 2.29
CA VAL A 347 -3.56 33.38 0.87
C VAL A 347 -2.05 33.25 0.72
N ASP A 348 -1.27 33.99 1.51
CA ASP A 348 0.19 34.00 1.41
C ASP A 348 0.82 32.66 1.83
N SER A 349 0.29 32.05 2.90
CA SER A 349 0.69 30.71 3.33
C SER A 349 0.31 29.65 2.30
N SER A 350 -0.88 29.76 1.69
CA SER A 350 -1.33 28.86 0.64
C SER A 350 -0.45 28.94 -0.62
N ILE A 351 -0.06 30.15 -1.03
CA ILE A 351 0.91 30.35 -2.12
C ILE A 351 2.24 29.67 -1.77
N SER A 352 2.71 29.82 -0.54
CA SER A 352 3.95 29.19 -0.07
C SER A 352 3.87 27.66 -0.06
N ILE A 353 2.72 27.09 0.33
CA ILE A 353 2.44 25.65 0.25
C ILE A 353 2.50 25.18 -1.20
N LEU A 354 1.77 25.82 -2.12
CA LEU A 354 1.77 25.43 -3.54
C LEU A 354 3.16 25.59 -4.17
N ARG A 355 3.95 26.60 -3.78
CA ARG A 355 5.36 26.75 -4.22
C ARG A 355 6.23 25.58 -3.75
N GLY A 356 6.04 25.10 -2.54
CA GLY A 356 6.72 23.91 -2.02
C GLY A 356 6.32 22.62 -2.72
N LEU A 357 5.05 22.49 -3.12
CA LEU A 357 4.53 21.34 -3.86
C LEU A 357 4.83 21.39 -5.38
N ARG A 358 5.17 22.58 -5.91
CA ARG A 358 5.35 22.84 -7.34
C ARG A 358 6.19 21.78 -8.04
N GLU A 359 7.35 21.44 -7.49
CA GLU A 359 8.28 20.51 -8.12
C GLU A 359 7.69 19.11 -8.28
N ARG A 360 6.91 18.64 -7.29
CA ARG A 360 6.23 17.34 -7.36
C ARG A 360 5.19 17.29 -8.47
N TYR A 361 4.32 18.30 -8.57
CA TYR A 361 3.32 18.38 -9.63
C TYR A 361 3.94 18.55 -11.02
N GLU A 362 5.00 19.36 -11.13
CA GLU A 362 5.76 19.48 -12.39
C GLU A 362 6.34 18.14 -12.84
N ASN A 363 6.93 17.37 -11.92
CA ASN A 363 7.53 16.08 -12.22
C ASN A 363 6.47 15.01 -12.54
N HIS A 364 5.35 15.02 -11.81
CA HIS A 364 4.24 14.09 -12.04
C HIS A 364 3.59 14.32 -13.42
N HIS A 365 3.17 15.56 -13.69
CA HIS A 365 2.49 15.92 -14.94
C HIS A 365 3.44 16.19 -16.09
N LYS A 366 4.74 16.24 -15.84
CA LYS A 366 5.77 16.54 -16.84
C LYS A 366 5.53 17.89 -17.55
N VAL A 367 5.13 18.89 -16.77
CA VAL A 367 4.88 20.28 -17.21
C VAL A 367 5.71 21.25 -16.38
N ARG A 368 5.67 22.54 -16.74
CA ARG A 368 6.25 23.62 -15.95
C ARG A 368 5.14 24.53 -15.43
N ILE A 369 5.10 24.74 -14.11
CA ILE A 369 4.11 25.56 -13.43
C ILE A 369 4.76 26.91 -13.13
N LYS A 370 4.23 27.97 -13.76
CA LYS A 370 4.69 29.33 -13.51
C LYS A 370 4.22 29.79 -12.12
N ASP A 371 5.00 30.66 -11.49
CA ASP A 371 4.64 31.23 -10.18
C ASP A 371 3.33 32.03 -10.25
N GLU A 372 3.12 32.78 -11.34
CA GLU A 372 1.86 33.50 -11.61
C GLU A 372 0.64 32.56 -11.64
N ALA A 373 0.81 31.32 -12.13
CA ALA A 373 -0.27 30.34 -12.15
C ALA A 373 -0.64 29.86 -10.73
N ILE A 374 0.36 29.72 -9.84
CA ILE A 374 0.14 29.39 -8.43
C ILE A 374 -0.64 30.51 -7.74
N ILE A 375 -0.21 31.77 -7.92
CA ILE A 375 -0.89 32.93 -7.34
C ILE A 375 -2.33 32.99 -7.84
N ALA A 376 -2.55 32.87 -9.15
CA ALA A 376 -3.88 32.87 -9.74
C ALA A 376 -4.75 31.71 -9.21
N ALA A 377 -4.21 30.51 -9.06
CA ALA A 377 -4.96 29.37 -8.52
C ALA A 377 -5.44 29.62 -7.09
N VAL A 378 -4.60 30.19 -6.22
CA VAL A 378 -4.99 30.52 -4.85
C VAL A 378 -6.03 31.64 -4.83
N GLU A 379 -5.78 32.76 -5.53
CA GLU A 379 -6.69 33.91 -5.52
C GLU A 379 -8.06 33.58 -6.13
N LEU A 380 -8.09 32.87 -7.25
CA LEU A 380 -9.33 32.50 -7.93
C LEU A 380 -10.10 31.43 -7.15
N SER A 381 -9.42 30.42 -6.61
CA SER A 381 -10.10 29.41 -5.78
C SER A 381 -10.66 30.03 -4.50
N GLN A 382 -9.95 30.96 -3.87
CA GLN A 382 -10.45 31.66 -2.69
C GLN A 382 -11.68 32.51 -2.99
N ARG A 383 -11.72 33.15 -4.16
CA ARG A 383 -12.82 34.04 -4.55
C ARG A 383 -14.05 33.32 -5.07
N TYR A 384 -13.88 32.23 -5.82
CA TYR A 384 -14.96 31.60 -6.59
C TYR A 384 -15.37 30.21 -6.10
N ILE A 385 -14.53 29.52 -5.32
CA ILE A 385 -14.83 28.20 -4.74
C ILE A 385 -15.01 28.39 -3.23
N THR A 386 -16.26 28.61 -2.82
CA THR A 386 -16.63 29.00 -1.44
C THR A 386 -17.04 27.82 -0.55
N ASP A 387 -17.27 26.64 -1.13
CA ASP A 387 -17.68 25.41 -0.46
C ASP A 387 -16.51 24.49 -0.09
N ARG A 388 -15.29 24.83 -0.52
CA ARG A 388 -14.02 24.14 -0.21
C ARG A 388 -13.01 25.10 0.43
N PHE A 389 -12.03 24.51 1.10
CA PHE A 389 -11.02 25.23 1.88
C PHE A 389 -9.64 25.13 1.25
N LEU A 390 -8.81 26.14 1.46
CA LEU A 390 -7.38 26.12 1.16
C LEU A 390 -6.65 25.14 2.11
N PRO A 391 -5.51 24.56 1.66
CA PRO A 391 -4.91 24.70 0.34
C PRO A 391 -5.51 23.76 -0.73
N ASP A 392 -6.35 22.80 -0.33
CA ASP A 392 -6.87 21.72 -1.19
C ASP A 392 -7.48 22.21 -2.52
N LYS A 393 -8.40 23.17 -2.47
CA LYS A 393 -9.04 23.70 -3.69
C LYS A 393 -8.06 24.35 -4.68
N ALA A 394 -6.97 24.94 -4.19
CA ALA A 394 -5.97 25.57 -5.05
C ALA A 394 -5.02 24.52 -5.65
N ILE A 395 -4.68 23.49 -4.86
CA ILE A 395 -3.90 22.34 -5.32
C ILE A 395 -4.67 21.63 -6.45
N ASP A 396 -5.96 21.36 -6.26
CA ASP A 396 -6.84 20.73 -7.24
C ASP A 396 -6.89 21.51 -8.57
N LEU A 397 -6.99 22.85 -8.52
CA LEU A 397 -6.94 23.67 -9.74
C LEU A 397 -5.61 23.57 -10.50
N ILE A 398 -4.48 23.52 -9.77
CA ILE A 398 -3.15 23.35 -10.39
C ILE A 398 -3.03 21.95 -11.00
N ASP A 399 -3.50 20.92 -10.28
CA ASP A 399 -3.46 19.54 -10.72
C ASP A 399 -4.27 19.34 -12.02
N GLU A 400 -5.51 19.82 -12.04
CA GLU A 400 -6.40 19.77 -13.21
C GLU A 400 -5.82 20.54 -14.40
N ALA A 401 -5.28 21.74 -14.17
CA ALA A 401 -4.65 22.54 -15.23
C ALA A 401 -3.39 21.86 -15.79
N ALA A 402 -2.57 21.25 -14.94
CA ALA A 402 -1.38 20.51 -15.33
C ALA A 402 -1.73 19.24 -16.10
N ALA A 403 -2.73 18.48 -15.64
CA ALA A 403 -3.24 17.29 -16.31
C ALA A 403 -3.77 17.61 -17.72
N LYS A 404 -4.56 18.68 -17.84
CA LYS A 404 -5.07 19.16 -19.13
C LYS A 404 -3.92 19.49 -20.10
N LEU A 405 -2.94 20.28 -19.65
CA LEU A 405 -1.79 20.64 -20.49
C LEU A 405 -0.98 19.40 -20.90
N ARG A 406 -0.84 18.41 -20.00
CA ARG A 406 -0.15 17.16 -20.32
C ARG A 406 -0.88 16.35 -21.40
N LEU A 407 -2.21 16.33 -21.40
CA LEU A 407 -3.00 15.69 -22.45
C LEU A 407 -2.81 16.39 -23.79
N GLU A 408 -2.79 17.72 -23.82
CA GLU A 408 -2.55 18.51 -25.03
C GLU A 408 -1.16 18.24 -25.62
N ILE A 409 -0.11 18.17 -24.79
CA ILE A 409 1.26 17.85 -25.23
C ILE A 409 1.37 16.46 -25.87
N ASN A 410 0.62 15.47 -25.36
CA ASN A 410 0.64 14.10 -25.90
C ASN A 410 -0.24 13.93 -27.14
N SER A 411 -1.13 14.86 -27.40
CA SER A 411 -2.04 14.87 -28.55
C SER A 411 -1.36 15.47 -29.78
N LEU A 412 -1.93 15.19 -30.96
CA LEU A 412 -1.54 15.86 -32.19
C LEU A 412 -1.93 17.34 -32.08
N PRO A 413 -1.05 18.30 -32.42
CA PRO A 413 -1.43 19.70 -32.49
C PRO A 413 -2.59 19.90 -33.47
N GLU A 414 -3.50 20.82 -33.16
CA GLU A 414 -4.70 21.09 -33.98
C GLU A 414 -4.34 21.43 -35.44
N GLU A 415 -3.25 22.18 -35.65
CA GLU A 415 -2.71 22.50 -36.98
C GLU A 415 -2.36 21.22 -37.77
N LEU A 416 -1.67 20.28 -37.13
CA LEU A 416 -1.29 19.01 -37.74
C LEU A 416 -2.50 18.10 -37.96
N GLU A 417 -3.44 18.04 -37.01
CA GLU A 417 -4.68 17.27 -37.18
C GLU A 417 -5.51 17.81 -38.35
N THR A 418 -5.59 19.13 -38.50
CA THR A 418 -6.31 19.79 -39.60
C THR A 418 -5.72 19.42 -40.95
N VAL A 419 -4.39 19.49 -41.09
CA VAL A 419 -3.69 19.09 -42.33
C VAL A 419 -3.88 17.60 -42.60
N GLU A 420 -3.73 16.72 -41.60
CA GLU A 420 -3.95 15.27 -41.79
C GLU A 420 -5.38 14.95 -42.21
N ARG A 421 -6.37 15.62 -41.62
CA ARG A 421 -7.78 15.46 -41.99
C ARG A 421 -8.03 15.91 -43.43
N ARG A 422 -7.43 17.02 -43.86
CA ARG A 422 -7.55 17.54 -45.23
C ARG A 422 -6.90 16.61 -46.26
N ILE A 423 -5.70 16.10 -45.99
CA ILE A 423 -5.04 15.10 -46.84
C ILE A 423 -5.95 13.88 -47.00
N ARG A 424 -6.51 13.34 -45.90
CA ARG A 424 -7.40 12.18 -45.96
C ARG A 424 -8.65 12.43 -46.82
N GLN A 425 -9.24 13.62 -46.74
CA GLN A 425 -10.37 14.00 -47.59
C GLN A 425 -9.99 14.01 -49.07
N LEU A 426 -8.85 14.63 -49.41
CA LEU A 426 -8.35 14.70 -50.79
C LEU A 426 -7.93 13.34 -51.33
N GLU A 427 -7.39 12.44 -50.50
CA GLU A 427 -7.09 11.06 -50.90
C GLU A 427 -8.34 10.27 -51.27
N ILE A 428 -9.44 10.45 -50.50
CA ILE A 428 -10.74 9.83 -50.82
C ILE A 428 -11.28 10.40 -52.14
N GLU A 429 -11.22 11.72 -52.33
CA GLU A 429 -11.62 12.37 -53.58
C GLU A 429 -10.79 11.86 -54.76
N ARG A 430 -9.47 11.75 -54.59
CA ARG A 430 -8.56 11.21 -55.61
C ARG A 430 -8.94 9.79 -56.03
N GLU A 431 -9.26 8.90 -55.09
CA GLU A 431 -9.68 7.53 -55.43
C GLU A 431 -11.05 7.48 -56.13
N ALA A 432 -11.95 8.43 -55.86
CA ALA A 432 -13.21 8.56 -56.59
C ALA A 432 -12.98 9.04 -58.04
N ILE A 433 -12.25 10.14 -58.22
CA ILE A 433 -11.92 10.73 -59.53
C ILE A 433 -11.12 9.75 -60.41
N LYS A 434 -10.24 8.94 -59.80
CA LYS A 434 -9.49 7.89 -60.51
C LYS A 434 -10.40 6.84 -61.17
N ARG A 435 -11.59 6.58 -60.63
CA ARG A 435 -12.59 5.67 -61.23
C ARG A 435 -13.36 6.33 -62.37
N GLU A 436 -13.51 7.65 -62.33
CA GLU A 436 -14.19 8.44 -63.35
C GLU A 436 -13.30 8.74 -64.57
N GLY A 437 -11.97 8.63 -64.42
CA GLY A 437 -11.01 8.73 -65.51
C GLY A 437 -10.64 10.17 -65.92
N ASP A 438 -11.01 11.17 -65.12
CA ASP A 438 -10.61 12.57 -65.32
C ASP A 438 -9.14 12.76 -64.91
N LYS A 439 -8.27 12.96 -65.90
CA LYS A 439 -6.82 13.08 -65.70
C LYS A 439 -6.41 14.46 -65.16
N GLU A 440 -7.05 15.53 -65.58
CA GLU A 440 -6.67 16.90 -65.16
C GLU A 440 -6.96 17.09 -63.68
N LYS A 441 -8.13 16.66 -63.22
CA LYS A 441 -8.49 16.78 -61.80
C LYS A 441 -7.64 15.88 -60.90
N LEU A 442 -7.22 14.72 -61.41
CA LEU A 442 -6.33 13.81 -60.70
C LEU A 442 -4.93 14.40 -60.51
N GLU A 443 -4.39 15.10 -61.52
CA GLU A 443 -3.12 15.83 -61.38
C GLU A 443 -3.22 16.97 -60.36
N GLN A 444 -4.30 17.74 -60.39
CA GLN A 444 -4.54 18.82 -59.40
C GLN A 444 -4.60 18.27 -57.97
N LEU A 445 -5.37 17.21 -57.73
CA LEU A 445 -5.47 16.58 -56.42
C LEU A 445 -4.13 16.00 -55.95
N ASN A 446 -3.34 15.39 -56.85
CA ASN A 446 -2.01 14.91 -56.51
C ASN A 446 -1.08 16.05 -56.09
N HIS A 447 -1.16 17.20 -56.76
CA HIS A 447 -0.36 18.37 -56.42
C HIS A 447 -0.77 18.97 -55.07
N GLU A 448 -2.07 19.07 -54.78
CA GLU A 448 -2.57 19.56 -53.48
C GLU A 448 -2.19 18.62 -52.33
N ILE A 449 -2.35 17.29 -52.54
CA ILE A 449 -1.94 16.27 -51.55
C ILE A 449 -0.43 16.33 -51.31
N ALA A 450 0.40 16.51 -52.36
CA ALA A 450 1.84 16.61 -52.22
C ALA A 450 2.25 17.84 -51.39
N ASN A 451 1.66 19.00 -51.70
CA ASN A 451 1.91 20.24 -50.95
C ASN A 451 1.53 20.10 -49.47
N LEU A 452 0.32 19.60 -49.18
CA LEU A 452 -0.14 19.38 -47.79
C LEU A 452 0.68 18.30 -47.08
N SER A 453 1.14 17.27 -47.80
CA SER A 453 2.00 16.23 -47.23
C SER A 453 3.35 16.78 -46.80
N GLU A 454 3.91 17.72 -47.57
CA GLU A 454 5.15 18.40 -47.20
C GLU A 454 4.94 19.29 -45.97
N GLU A 455 3.87 20.07 -45.94
CA GLU A 455 3.47 20.87 -44.77
C GLU A 455 3.28 20.01 -43.52
N ARG A 456 2.55 18.89 -43.64
CA ARG A 456 2.38 17.89 -42.57
C ARG A 456 3.73 17.38 -42.08
N ASN A 457 4.66 17.05 -42.99
CA ASN A 457 5.96 16.51 -42.61
C ASN A 457 6.77 17.53 -41.81
N VAL A 458 6.74 18.81 -42.19
CA VAL A 458 7.39 19.91 -41.45
C VAL A 458 6.79 20.06 -40.06
N LEU A 459 5.46 20.16 -39.96
CA LEU A 459 4.76 20.29 -38.67
C LEU A 459 5.01 19.09 -37.76
N ARG A 460 4.97 17.88 -38.32
CA ARG A 460 5.22 16.63 -37.59
C ARG A 460 6.66 16.52 -37.12
N ALA A 461 7.63 16.92 -37.95
CA ALA A 461 9.05 16.91 -37.57
C ALA A 461 9.31 17.90 -36.42
N LYS A 462 8.72 19.10 -36.48
CA LYS A 462 8.80 20.11 -35.41
C LYS A 462 8.19 19.58 -34.11
N TRP A 463 6.96 19.07 -34.15
CA TRP A 463 6.29 18.49 -32.98
C TRP A 463 7.08 17.32 -32.38
N GLN A 464 7.59 16.41 -33.21
CA GLN A 464 8.38 15.28 -32.74
C GLN A 464 9.69 15.74 -32.08
N SER A 465 10.34 16.76 -32.64
CA SER A 465 11.55 17.35 -32.06
C SER A 465 11.27 18.00 -30.70
N GLU A 466 10.21 18.78 -30.58
CA GLU A 466 9.80 19.43 -29.32
C GLU A 466 9.42 18.39 -28.26
N LYS A 467 8.65 17.36 -28.64
CA LYS A 467 8.27 16.26 -27.76
C LYS A 467 9.49 15.49 -27.25
N ASN A 468 10.42 15.14 -28.13
CA ASN A 468 11.65 14.45 -27.75
C ASN A 468 12.48 15.28 -26.77
N LEU A 469 12.57 16.61 -26.97
CA LEU A 469 13.27 17.51 -26.05
C LEU A 469 12.60 17.53 -24.67
N ILE A 470 11.27 17.61 -24.62
CA ILE A 470 10.51 17.54 -23.37
C ILE A 470 10.81 16.22 -22.64
N ASP A 471 10.74 15.08 -23.33
CA ASP A 471 10.99 13.77 -22.71
C ASP A 471 12.42 13.65 -22.17
N GLN A 472 13.42 14.22 -22.85
CA GLN A 472 14.80 14.30 -22.34
C GLN A 472 14.91 15.16 -21.08
N ILE A 473 14.28 16.33 -21.06
CA ILE A 473 14.24 17.20 -19.86
C ILE A 473 13.60 16.46 -18.69
N GLN A 474 12.52 15.72 -18.93
CA GLN A 474 11.82 14.96 -17.89
C GLN A 474 12.67 13.82 -17.33
N GLN A 475 13.39 13.10 -18.19
CA GLN A 475 14.32 12.07 -17.74
C GLN A 475 15.42 12.66 -16.85
N LYS A 476 15.95 13.84 -17.21
CA LYS A 476 16.95 14.54 -16.40
C LYS A 476 16.40 15.06 -15.08
N LYS A 477 15.17 15.59 -15.05
CA LYS A 477 14.49 15.99 -13.81
C LYS A 477 14.32 14.81 -12.85
N LYS A 478 13.90 13.65 -13.38
CA LYS A 478 13.77 12.43 -12.57
C LYS A 478 15.12 11.99 -11.99
N GLU A 479 16.18 11.99 -12.79
CA GLU A 479 17.54 11.69 -12.30
C GLU A 479 17.95 12.65 -11.16
N ILE A 480 17.71 13.96 -11.31
CA ILE A 480 18.00 14.96 -10.26
C ILE A 480 17.25 14.64 -8.97
N GLU A 481 15.97 14.29 -9.06
CA GLU A 481 15.16 13.95 -7.89
C GLU A 481 15.65 12.68 -7.20
N ASP A 482 15.94 11.63 -7.96
CA ASP A 482 16.49 10.38 -7.43
C ASP A 482 17.84 10.64 -6.70
N TYR A 483 18.68 11.54 -7.25
CA TYR A 483 19.92 11.95 -6.60
C TYR A 483 19.70 12.80 -5.34
N ARG A 484 18.69 13.69 -5.31
CA ARG A 484 18.35 14.46 -4.10
C ARG A 484 17.90 13.55 -2.97
N ILE A 485 17.01 12.60 -3.25
CA ILE A 485 16.56 11.62 -2.26
C ILE A 485 17.75 10.80 -1.73
N ALA A 486 18.66 10.39 -2.62
CA ALA A 486 19.88 9.68 -2.23
C ALA A 486 20.82 10.54 -1.38
N ALA A 487 20.95 11.84 -1.69
CA ALA A 487 21.74 12.79 -0.91
C ALA A 487 21.14 13.00 0.49
N GLU A 488 19.83 13.23 0.60
CA GLU A 488 19.13 13.35 1.89
C GLU A 488 19.25 12.06 2.72
N GLN A 489 19.23 10.89 2.08
CA GLN A 489 19.49 9.63 2.76
C GLN A 489 20.93 9.53 3.26
N ALA A 490 21.91 9.88 2.43
CA ALA A 490 23.33 9.85 2.80
C ALA A 490 23.65 10.85 3.93
N GLU A 491 23.08 12.04 3.90
CA GLU A 491 23.21 13.04 4.95
C GLU A 491 22.68 12.53 6.29
N ARG A 492 21.51 11.88 6.29
CA ARG A 492 20.93 11.25 7.49
C ARG A 492 21.78 10.10 8.03
N GLU A 493 22.43 9.34 7.17
CA GLU A 493 23.33 8.24 7.55
C GLU A 493 24.72 8.73 8.00
N GLY A 494 24.99 10.05 7.95
CA GLY A 494 26.29 10.64 8.26
C GLY A 494 27.36 10.40 7.18
N ASN A 495 26.96 9.94 5.99
CA ASN A 495 27.81 9.64 4.86
C ASN A 495 28.07 10.88 3.99
N TYR A 496 28.64 11.94 4.61
CA TYR A 496 28.84 13.24 3.94
C TYR A 496 29.70 13.19 2.68
N GLY A 497 30.54 12.17 2.49
CA GLY A 497 31.32 12.01 1.26
C GLY A 497 30.52 11.55 0.04
N ARG A 498 29.25 11.16 0.23
CA ARG A 498 28.32 10.71 -0.83
C ARG A 498 27.25 11.75 -1.18
N VAL A 499 27.12 12.79 -0.34
CA VAL A 499 26.30 14.00 -0.57
C VAL A 499 27.06 14.91 -1.53
#